data_AF-A0A6G8PT99-F1
#
_entry.id   AF-A0A6G8PT99-F1
#
_cell.length_a   1.000
_cell.length_b   1.000
_cell.length_c   1.000
_cell.angle_alpha   90.00
_cell.angle_beta   90.00
_cell.angle_gamma   90.00
#
_symmetry.space_group_name_H-M   'P 1'
#
loop_
_entity.id
_entity.type
_entity.pdbx_description
1 polymer ?
#
loop_
_entity_poly.entity_id
_entity_poly.type
_entity_poly.pdbx_seq_one_letter_code
_entity_poly.pdbx_strand_id
1 'polypeptide(L)'
;MRRTVLLIAAVFAAVFAVGGVALAATLNGTNGADFLVGTDSRDTISGLGGNDTVYGKAALDLVYGGAGNDRMNGGGGDDQMNGQDGNDGLYGSWDEDVLVGANGDDTVYGYYGDDNMGGGNGTDKLYGEAGNDTLTDPSSPRRSIGRYDINRSPGTEMHGGDGNDTIAAGYGTERVQGGNGNDTLKAFTNSSANSGGAAENWPCLDSPFPGSPDSYFCWDGMEGGPGDDKIYGSDSPDDSTSGGTGADRIYGNGGGDSLDAVDGATTDFVDCGPGEDAVRVDGDGAETDTVTNCETVEYTDVQR
;
A
#
# COMPACT_ATOMS: atom_id res chain seq x y z
N MET A 1 57.72 28.29 -7.78
CA MET A 1 57.10 26.95 -7.58
C MET A 1 55.67 27.01 -8.11
N ARG A 2 55.44 26.55 -9.35
CA ARG A 2 54.11 26.51 -9.95
C ARG A 2 53.47 25.19 -9.54
N ARG A 3 52.38 25.24 -8.78
CA ARG A 3 51.54 24.07 -8.50
C ARG A 3 50.55 23.95 -9.64
N THR A 4 50.76 22.94 -10.48
CA THR A 4 49.82 22.50 -11.50
C THR A 4 48.64 21.85 -10.79
N VAL A 5 47.48 22.49 -10.82
CA VAL A 5 46.21 21.88 -10.40
C VAL A 5 45.75 21.01 -11.55
N LEU A 6 45.77 19.70 -11.33
CA LEU A 6 45.24 18.69 -12.24
C LEU A 6 43.71 18.71 -12.07
N LEU A 7 42.99 19.39 -12.98
CA LEU A 7 41.54 19.19 -13.07
C LEU A 7 41.31 17.76 -13.59
N ILE A 8 40.79 16.91 -12.71
CA ILE A 8 40.19 15.63 -13.09
C ILE A 8 38.91 15.99 -13.86
N ALA A 9 38.95 15.83 -15.18
CA ALA A 9 37.77 15.91 -16.01
C ALA A 9 36.90 14.69 -15.70
N ALA A 10 35.78 14.91 -15.02
CA ALA A 10 34.68 13.95 -14.98
C ALA A 10 34.23 13.73 -16.44
N VAL A 11 34.33 12.49 -16.90
CA VAL A 11 33.81 12.07 -18.20
C VAL A 11 32.30 11.97 -18.05
N PHE A 12 31.59 13.05 -18.37
CA PHE A 12 30.15 12.99 -18.63
C PHE A 12 29.95 12.17 -19.91
N ALA A 13 29.47 10.94 -19.79
CA ALA A 13 28.94 10.18 -20.91
C ALA A 13 27.54 10.74 -21.26
N ALA A 14 27.50 11.93 -21.87
CA ALA A 14 26.29 12.39 -22.52
C ALA A 14 26.15 11.61 -23.84
N VAL A 15 25.26 10.62 -23.87
CA VAL A 15 24.78 10.03 -25.13
C VAL A 15 23.95 11.11 -25.84
N PHE A 16 24.62 11.96 -26.61
CA PHE A 16 23.94 12.85 -27.55
C PHE A 16 23.53 12.03 -28.78
N ALA A 17 22.24 11.74 -28.90
CA ALA A 17 21.67 11.16 -30.11
C ALA A 17 21.86 12.15 -31.29
N VAL A 18 22.85 11.88 -32.14
CA VAL A 18 23.00 12.57 -33.42
C VAL A 18 22.09 11.86 -34.43
N GLY A 19 20.84 12.31 -34.53
CA GLY A 19 19.96 12.04 -35.67
C GLY A 19 19.32 10.65 -35.76
N GLY A 20 18.04 10.58 -35.40
CA GLY A 20 17.04 9.89 -36.24
C GLY A 20 16.79 8.40 -36.02
N VAL A 21 17.34 7.77 -34.99
CA VAL A 21 16.83 6.49 -34.47
C VAL A 21 17.18 6.42 -32.99
N ALA A 22 16.18 6.54 -32.12
CA ALA A 22 16.33 6.10 -30.74
C ALA A 22 16.51 4.57 -30.82
N LEU A 23 17.71 4.12 -30.48
CA LEU A 23 18.03 2.70 -30.35
C LEU A 23 17.96 2.39 -28.87
N ALA A 24 17.40 1.22 -28.55
CA ALA A 24 17.43 0.65 -27.22
C ALA A 24 18.80 0.84 -26.57
N ALA A 25 18.83 1.55 -25.46
CA ALA A 25 20.03 1.93 -24.75
C ALA A 25 20.25 1.00 -23.56
N THR A 26 21.53 0.74 -23.25
CA THR A 26 21.93 0.11 -21.99
C THR A 26 22.73 1.14 -21.21
N LEU A 27 22.15 1.67 -20.14
CA LEU A 27 22.75 2.67 -19.27
C LEU A 27 23.17 2.01 -17.97
N ASN A 28 24.42 2.19 -17.58
CA ASN A 28 24.92 1.79 -16.26
C ASN A 28 25.50 3.03 -15.58
N GLY A 29 25.07 3.28 -14.35
CA GLY A 29 25.64 4.26 -13.45
C GLY A 29 26.99 3.80 -12.89
N THR A 30 27.27 4.25 -11.68
CA THR A 30 28.52 4.07 -10.95
C THR A 30 28.21 3.64 -9.52
N ASN A 31 29.19 3.70 -8.61
CA ASN A 31 28.93 3.45 -7.17
C ASN A 31 28.63 4.75 -6.41
N GLY A 32 28.35 5.85 -7.09
CA GLY A 32 27.95 7.11 -6.49
C GLY A 32 26.72 7.67 -7.20
N ALA A 33 26.13 8.72 -6.65
CA ALA A 33 24.90 9.30 -7.18
C ALA A 33 25.02 9.71 -8.66
N ASP A 34 24.13 9.14 -9.48
CA ASP A 34 24.06 9.32 -10.92
C ASP A 34 22.71 9.94 -11.35
N PHE A 35 22.74 10.55 -12.54
CA PHE A 35 21.55 11.05 -13.22
C PHE A 35 21.45 10.36 -14.57
N LEU A 36 20.53 9.40 -14.67
CA LEU A 36 20.36 8.53 -15.82
C LEU A 36 19.06 8.87 -16.55
N VAL A 37 19.14 9.01 -17.87
CA VAL A 37 17.99 9.35 -18.70
C VAL A 37 18.01 8.46 -19.94
N GLY A 38 16.95 7.68 -20.10
CA GLY A 38 16.68 6.86 -21.26
C GLY A 38 16.32 7.67 -22.51
N THR A 39 15.82 6.95 -23.49
CA THR A 39 15.42 7.36 -24.82
C THR A 39 13.92 7.09 -25.00
N ASP A 40 13.36 7.46 -26.14
CA ASP A 40 11.94 7.17 -26.41
C ASP A 40 11.77 5.72 -26.95
N SER A 41 12.61 4.81 -26.50
CA SER A 41 12.70 3.43 -26.95
C SER A 41 13.10 2.57 -25.78
N ARG A 42 12.68 1.29 -25.82
CA ARG A 42 12.97 0.31 -24.77
C ARG A 42 14.44 0.32 -24.35
N ASP A 43 14.69 0.68 -23.10
CA ASP A 43 15.99 0.77 -22.50
C ASP A 43 16.20 -0.28 -21.39
N THR A 44 17.45 -0.42 -20.97
CA THR A 44 17.83 -1.12 -19.76
C THR A 44 18.76 -0.21 -18.98
N ILE A 45 18.33 0.19 -17.79
CA ILE A 45 19.00 1.18 -16.96
C ILE A 45 19.34 0.57 -15.60
N SER A 46 20.57 0.74 -15.14
CA SER A 46 21.02 0.29 -13.81
C SER A 46 21.78 1.42 -13.12
N GLY A 47 21.31 1.86 -11.96
CA GLY A 47 21.98 2.86 -11.12
C GLY A 47 23.26 2.32 -10.47
N LEU A 48 23.20 1.05 -10.05
CA LEU A 48 24.24 0.27 -9.35
C LEU A 48 24.36 0.65 -7.88
N GLY A 49 25.02 1.74 -7.54
CA GLY A 49 25.06 2.15 -6.14
C GLY A 49 25.25 3.65 -6.00
N GLY A 50 24.81 4.20 -4.88
CA GLY A 50 24.59 5.64 -4.76
C GLY A 50 23.11 5.94 -4.68
N ASN A 51 22.78 7.22 -4.57
CA ASN A 51 21.39 7.66 -4.57
C ASN A 51 21.13 8.26 -5.95
N ASP A 52 20.49 7.49 -6.81
CA ASP A 52 20.38 7.76 -8.22
C ASP A 52 19.06 8.43 -8.58
N THR A 53 19.06 9.14 -9.70
CA THR A 53 17.83 9.65 -10.32
C THR A 53 17.73 9.11 -11.73
N VAL A 54 16.68 8.36 -12.00
CA VAL A 54 16.49 7.63 -13.26
C VAL A 54 15.17 8.03 -13.93
N TYR A 55 15.21 8.28 -15.24
CA TYR A 55 14.04 8.48 -16.09
C TYR A 55 14.10 7.51 -17.27
N GLY A 56 13.12 6.62 -17.42
CA GLY A 56 12.98 5.71 -18.58
C GLY A 56 12.56 6.47 -19.84
N LYS A 57 11.44 7.18 -19.73
CA LYS A 57 10.72 8.01 -20.71
C LYS A 57 9.56 7.30 -21.39
N ALA A 58 9.78 6.64 -22.51
CA ALA A 58 8.70 6.14 -23.35
C ALA A 58 9.07 4.78 -23.91
N ALA A 59 8.05 3.94 -24.07
CA ALA A 59 8.17 2.51 -24.34
C ALA A 59 8.66 1.73 -23.12
N LEU A 60 8.38 0.42 -23.11
CA LEU A 60 8.77 -0.49 -22.03
C LEU A 60 10.26 -0.42 -21.73
N ASP A 61 10.58 0.06 -20.54
CA ASP A 61 11.92 0.15 -19.98
C ASP A 61 12.11 -0.87 -18.86
N LEU A 62 13.38 -1.24 -18.64
CA LEU A 62 13.80 -2.07 -17.52
C LEU A 62 14.77 -1.28 -16.65
N VAL A 63 14.34 -0.93 -15.44
CA VAL A 63 15.06 -0.03 -14.54
C VAL A 63 15.38 -0.72 -13.22
N TYR A 64 16.66 -0.67 -12.85
CA TYR A 64 17.18 -1.14 -11.57
C TYR A 64 17.84 0.04 -10.82
N GLY A 65 17.37 0.35 -9.61
CA GLY A 65 17.97 1.37 -8.74
C GLY A 65 19.37 0.94 -8.31
N GLY A 66 19.43 -0.08 -7.47
CA GLY A 66 20.69 -0.62 -6.97
C GLY A 66 20.78 -0.42 -5.47
N ALA A 67 21.97 -0.07 -4.98
CA ALA A 67 22.18 0.16 -3.57
C ALA A 67 22.18 1.67 -3.25
N GLY A 68 21.25 2.11 -2.41
CA GLY A 68 21.10 3.50 -2.01
C GLY A 68 19.66 3.94 -2.19
N ASN A 69 19.37 5.21 -1.89
CA ASN A 69 18.00 5.70 -1.96
C ASN A 69 17.77 6.35 -3.32
N ASP A 70 17.09 5.62 -4.19
CA ASP A 70 16.93 5.95 -5.59
C ASP A 70 15.59 6.62 -5.88
N ARG A 71 15.56 7.43 -6.93
CA ARG A 71 14.33 8.03 -7.45
C ARG A 71 14.19 7.67 -8.91
N MET A 72 13.17 6.88 -9.24
CA MET A 72 13.01 6.33 -10.57
C MET A 72 11.63 6.66 -11.14
N ASN A 73 11.58 7.08 -12.40
CA ASN A 73 10.35 7.33 -13.13
C ASN A 73 10.37 6.52 -14.43
N GLY A 74 9.38 5.64 -14.62
CA GLY A 74 9.23 4.81 -15.82
C GLY A 74 8.93 5.69 -17.02
N GLY A 75 7.78 6.37 -16.96
CA GLY A 75 7.45 7.45 -17.86
C GLY A 75 6.23 7.11 -18.70
N GLY A 76 6.30 6.19 -19.65
CA GLY A 76 5.13 5.80 -20.41
C GLY A 76 5.41 4.57 -21.25
N GLY A 77 4.40 3.74 -21.45
CA GLY A 77 4.56 2.35 -21.82
C GLY A 77 4.86 1.48 -20.61
N ASP A 78 4.51 0.20 -20.75
CA ASP A 78 4.51 -0.79 -19.66
C ASP A 78 5.92 -1.05 -19.10
N ASP A 79 6.33 -0.39 -18.02
CA ASP A 79 7.69 -0.40 -17.49
C ASP A 79 7.91 -1.48 -16.42
N GLN A 80 9.18 -1.89 -16.23
CA GLN A 80 9.59 -2.78 -15.15
C GLN A 80 10.65 -2.11 -14.29
N MET A 81 10.33 -1.85 -13.02
CA MET A 81 11.17 -1.08 -12.12
C MET A 81 11.41 -1.84 -10.80
N ASN A 82 12.67 -1.85 -10.35
CA ASN A 82 13.06 -2.48 -9.09
C ASN A 82 14.03 -1.57 -8.31
N GLY A 83 13.63 -1.15 -7.11
CA GLY A 83 14.43 -0.30 -6.20
C GLY A 83 15.72 -0.98 -5.75
N GLN A 84 15.57 -2.22 -5.32
CA GLN A 84 16.63 -3.06 -4.75
C GLN A 84 16.93 -2.70 -3.29
N ASP A 85 18.13 -2.23 -2.95
CA ASP A 85 18.53 -1.99 -1.56
C ASP A 85 18.50 -0.50 -1.23
N GLY A 86 17.56 -0.04 -0.42
CA GLY A 86 17.49 1.34 0.03
C GLY A 86 16.05 1.80 0.19
N ASN A 87 15.87 3.07 0.56
CA ASN A 87 14.54 3.65 0.66
C ASN A 87 14.24 4.39 -0.65
N ASP A 88 13.50 3.75 -1.54
CA ASP A 88 13.36 4.14 -2.93
C ASP A 88 12.03 4.84 -3.22
N GLY A 89 12.04 5.70 -4.23
CA GLY A 89 10.86 6.35 -4.79
C GLY A 89 10.61 5.89 -6.22
N LEU A 90 9.59 5.06 -6.42
CA LEU A 90 9.19 4.50 -7.72
C LEU A 90 7.93 5.21 -8.23
N TYR A 91 7.95 5.58 -9.52
CA TYR A 91 6.88 6.30 -10.19
C TYR A 91 6.62 5.68 -11.57
N GLY A 92 5.56 4.88 -11.71
CA GLY A 92 5.18 4.22 -12.96
C GLY A 92 4.83 5.23 -14.07
N SER A 93 3.80 6.02 -13.80
CA SER A 93 3.30 7.18 -14.58
C SER A 93 2.14 6.85 -15.49
N TRP A 94 2.36 6.20 -16.62
CA TRP A 94 1.30 5.91 -17.59
C TRP A 94 1.47 4.49 -18.10
N ASP A 95 0.34 3.84 -18.38
CA ASP A 95 0.26 2.48 -18.89
C ASP A 95 0.55 1.43 -17.79
N GLU A 96 0.63 0.14 -18.14
CA GLU A 96 0.60 -0.95 -17.15
C GLU A 96 2.01 -1.28 -16.62
N ASP A 97 2.35 -0.87 -15.40
CA ASP A 97 3.69 -0.99 -14.86
C ASP A 97 3.87 -2.15 -13.87
N VAL A 98 5.12 -2.63 -13.75
CA VAL A 98 5.54 -3.55 -12.68
C VAL A 98 6.57 -2.86 -11.80
N LEU A 99 6.18 -2.53 -10.57
CA LEU A 99 6.99 -1.73 -9.64
C LEU A 99 7.30 -2.54 -8.38
N VAL A 100 8.58 -2.67 -8.01
CA VAL A 100 9.01 -3.41 -6.80
C VAL A 100 9.99 -2.56 -5.99
N GLY A 101 9.63 -2.17 -4.77
CA GLY A 101 10.54 -1.46 -3.84
C GLY A 101 11.73 -2.33 -3.44
N ALA A 102 11.43 -3.54 -2.94
CA ALA A 102 12.35 -4.59 -2.55
C ALA A 102 12.89 -4.51 -1.12
N ASN A 103 14.00 -3.86 -0.79
CA ASN A 103 14.53 -3.81 0.59
C ASN A 103 14.66 -2.38 1.07
N GLY A 104 13.90 -1.99 2.07
CA GLY A 104 13.96 -0.67 2.69
C GLY A 104 12.55 -0.12 2.87
N ASP A 105 12.46 1.12 3.33
CA ASP A 105 11.16 1.78 3.48
C ASP A 105 10.85 2.52 2.17
N ASP A 106 10.08 1.88 1.29
CA ASP A 106 9.87 2.31 -0.09
C ASP A 106 8.59 3.13 -0.27
N THR A 107 8.58 3.96 -1.30
CA THR A 107 7.36 4.67 -1.74
C THR A 107 7.14 4.42 -3.22
N VAL A 108 6.01 3.79 -3.55
CA VAL A 108 5.65 3.35 -4.89
C VAL A 108 4.34 4.01 -5.32
N TYR A 109 4.34 4.65 -6.48
CA TYR A 109 3.16 5.23 -7.14
C TYR A 109 2.98 4.61 -8.51
N GLY A 110 1.82 4.00 -8.77
CA GLY A 110 1.40 3.50 -10.08
C GLY A 110 1.03 4.62 -11.05
N TYR A 111 0.13 5.51 -10.60
CA TYR A 111 -0.46 6.62 -11.35
C TYR A 111 -1.59 6.23 -12.29
N TYR A 112 -1.35 5.99 -13.58
CA TYR A 112 -2.39 5.67 -14.54
C TYR A 112 -2.08 4.35 -15.21
N GLY A 113 -3.00 3.40 -15.18
CA GLY A 113 -2.82 2.09 -15.78
C GLY A 113 -3.16 0.99 -14.77
N ASP A 114 -3.28 -0.25 -15.23
CA ASP A 114 -3.52 -1.38 -14.35
C ASP A 114 -2.15 -1.91 -13.86
N ASP A 115 -1.72 -1.47 -12.68
CA ASP A 115 -0.35 -1.66 -12.20
C ASP A 115 -0.18 -2.88 -11.29
N ASN A 116 1.03 -3.44 -11.26
CA ASN A 116 1.43 -4.50 -10.33
C ASN A 116 2.57 -4.03 -9.43
N MET A 117 2.26 -3.83 -8.15
CA MET A 117 3.14 -3.18 -7.20
C MET A 117 3.50 -4.08 -6.01
N GLY A 118 4.78 -4.09 -5.67
CA GLY A 118 5.36 -4.78 -4.54
C GLY A 118 6.11 -3.84 -3.60
N GLY A 119 5.73 -3.77 -2.32
CA GLY A 119 6.49 -3.02 -1.30
C GLY A 119 7.86 -3.66 -1.09
N GLY A 120 7.87 -4.88 -0.56
CA GLY A 120 9.09 -5.65 -0.39
C GLY A 120 9.29 -5.94 1.08
N ASN A 121 10.47 -5.60 1.61
CA ASN A 121 10.85 -5.69 3.02
C ASN A 121 10.98 -4.29 3.59
N GLY A 122 10.11 -3.90 4.50
CA GLY A 122 10.28 -2.64 5.22
C GLY A 122 8.97 -2.09 5.71
N THR A 123 8.92 -0.77 5.85
CA THR A 123 7.69 -0.01 6.03
C THR A 123 7.41 0.75 4.75
N ASP A 124 6.47 0.25 3.97
CA ASP A 124 6.28 0.71 2.60
C ASP A 124 5.04 1.60 2.44
N LYS A 125 5.02 2.39 1.39
CA LYS A 125 3.85 3.17 0.96
C LYS A 125 3.55 2.85 -0.49
N LEU A 126 2.38 2.27 -0.75
CA LEU A 126 1.94 1.88 -2.08
C LEU A 126 0.67 2.66 -2.44
N TYR A 127 0.67 3.31 -3.59
CA TYR A 127 -0.46 4.07 -4.14
C TYR A 127 -0.69 3.65 -5.59
N GLY A 128 -1.82 3.00 -5.88
CA GLY A 128 -2.21 2.62 -7.24
C GLY A 128 -2.63 3.82 -8.09
N GLU A 129 -3.44 4.68 -7.48
CA GLU A 129 -4.01 5.89 -8.06
C GLU A 129 -5.14 5.62 -9.06
N ALA A 130 -4.92 5.30 -10.33
CA ALA A 130 -6.00 5.12 -11.29
C ALA A 130 -5.76 3.92 -12.21
N GLY A 131 -6.69 2.99 -12.20
CA GLY A 131 -6.62 1.72 -12.91
C GLY A 131 -7.00 0.57 -11.97
N ASN A 132 -7.03 -0.65 -12.48
CA ASN A 132 -7.28 -1.83 -11.66
C ASN A 132 -5.94 -2.39 -11.17
N ASP A 133 -5.53 -1.99 -9.98
CA ASP A 133 -4.18 -2.21 -9.49
C ASP A 133 -4.08 -3.46 -8.62
N THR A 134 -2.92 -4.09 -8.64
CA THR A 134 -2.57 -5.19 -7.73
C THR A 134 -1.43 -4.76 -6.83
N LEU A 135 -1.73 -4.58 -5.54
CA LEU A 135 -0.75 -4.16 -4.54
C LEU A 135 -0.45 -5.32 -3.60
N THR A 136 0.82 -5.65 -3.42
CA THR A 136 1.27 -6.71 -2.50
C THR A 136 2.42 -6.23 -1.63
N ASP A 137 2.30 -6.41 -0.32
CA ASP A 137 3.45 -6.26 0.59
C ASP A 137 3.60 -7.55 1.41
N PRO A 138 4.67 -8.34 1.23
CA PRO A 138 4.89 -9.55 2.00
C PRO A 138 5.51 -9.31 3.39
N SER A 139 5.95 -8.10 3.73
CA SER A 139 6.84 -7.88 4.88
C SER A 139 6.20 -7.53 6.21
N SER A 140 7.07 -7.62 7.22
CA SER A 140 6.89 -7.34 8.64
C SER A 140 8.17 -6.71 9.17
N PRO A 141 8.18 -5.47 9.69
CA PRO A 141 9.28 -4.99 10.51
C PRO A 141 9.08 -5.31 12.00
N ARG A 142 7.89 -5.77 12.43
CA ARG A 142 7.59 -5.94 13.87
C ARG A 142 7.99 -7.32 14.40
N ARG A 143 9.31 -7.52 14.61
CA ARG A 143 9.74 -8.39 15.71
C ARG A 143 9.39 -7.68 17.02
N SER A 144 8.18 -7.89 17.54
CA SER A 144 7.85 -7.51 18.91
C SER A 144 8.75 -8.29 19.87
N ILE A 145 9.80 -7.63 20.39
CA ILE A 145 10.66 -8.17 21.45
C ILE A 145 10.08 -7.74 22.80
N GLY A 146 8.87 -8.22 23.13
CA GLY A 146 8.28 -8.11 24.47
C GLY A 146 7.26 -6.98 24.67
N ARG A 147 6.86 -6.79 25.94
CA ARG A 147 5.72 -6.00 26.46
C ARG A 147 5.75 -4.48 26.21
N TYR A 148 6.59 -3.99 25.30
CA TYR A 148 6.79 -2.55 25.11
C TYR A 148 7.20 -2.25 23.67
N ASP A 149 6.23 -2.18 22.77
CA ASP A 149 6.41 -1.65 21.42
C ASP A 149 6.38 -0.11 21.48
N ILE A 150 7.54 0.51 21.75
CA ILE A 150 7.71 1.97 21.87
C ILE A 150 8.18 2.67 20.60
N ASN A 151 8.37 1.95 19.49
CA ASN A 151 8.79 2.58 18.24
C ASN A 151 7.58 2.92 17.37
N ARG A 152 7.18 4.18 17.56
CA ARG A 152 6.21 5.04 16.88
C ARG A 152 6.44 5.24 15.36
N SER A 153 6.98 4.27 14.63
CA SER A 153 6.88 4.35 13.16
C SER A 153 5.48 3.92 12.76
N PRO A 154 4.75 4.73 11.95
CA PRO A 154 3.62 4.18 11.20
C PRO A 154 4.21 3.06 10.34
N GLY A 155 3.63 1.87 10.31
CA GLY A 155 4.07 0.84 9.37
C GLY A 155 3.37 1.02 8.02
N THR A 156 3.21 -0.06 7.25
CA THR A 156 2.91 0.02 5.81
C THR A 156 1.55 0.67 5.54
N GLU A 157 1.49 1.48 4.48
CA GLU A 157 0.26 2.08 3.94
C GLU A 157 0.03 1.61 2.50
N MET A 158 -1.19 1.14 2.19
CA MET A 158 -1.58 0.66 0.86
C MET A 158 -2.90 1.31 0.43
N HIS A 159 -2.90 1.95 -0.74
CA HIS A 159 -4.06 2.66 -1.30
C HIS A 159 -4.26 2.21 -2.76
N GLY A 160 -5.42 1.67 -3.09
CA GLY A 160 -5.80 1.30 -4.46
C GLY A 160 -6.00 2.54 -5.32
N GLY A 161 -7.06 3.31 -5.08
CA GLY A 161 -7.35 4.54 -5.80
C GLY A 161 -8.66 4.43 -6.57
N ASP A 162 -8.69 4.86 -7.83
CA ASP A 162 -9.81 4.72 -8.75
C ASP A 162 -9.65 3.42 -9.55
N GLY A 163 -10.58 2.48 -9.46
CA GLY A 163 -10.59 1.24 -10.23
C GLY A 163 -11.03 0.06 -9.38
N ASN A 164 -10.89 -1.17 -9.89
CA ASN A 164 -11.20 -2.37 -9.11
C ASN A 164 -9.90 -3.01 -8.66
N ASP A 165 -9.48 -2.68 -7.46
CA ASP A 165 -8.14 -2.97 -6.98
C ASP A 165 -8.09 -4.30 -6.24
N THR A 166 -6.91 -4.91 -6.21
CA THR A 166 -6.62 -6.09 -5.40
C THR A 166 -5.45 -5.80 -4.48
N ILE A 167 -5.72 -5.71 -3.18
CA ILE A 167 -4.71 -5.42 -2.17
C ILE A 167 -4.47 -6.63 -1.28
N ALA A 168 -3.21 -7.06 -1.25
CA ALA A 168 -2.69 -8.14 -0.43
C ALA A 168 -1.73 -7.57 0.61
N ALA A 169 -2.27 -7.24 1.78
CA ALA A 169 -1.53 -6.65 2.88
C ALA A 169 -0.83 -7.72 3.73
N GLY A 170 0.46 -7.51 3.98
CA GLY A 170 1.28 -8.31 4.87
C GLY A 170 1.26 -7.81 6.32
N TYR A 171 2.18 -8.32 7.13
CA TYR A 171 2.21 -8.07 8.56
C TYR A 171 2.64 -6.67 8.96
N GLY A 172 1.90 -6.03 9.87
CA GLY A 172 2.26 -4.67 10.29
C GLY A 172 2.07 -3.67 9.15
N THR A 173 1.02 -3.91 8.36
CA THR A 173 0.35 -2.89 7.55
C THR A 173 -0.68 -2.22 8.44
N GLU A 174 -0.62 -0.90 8.56
CA GLU A 174 -1.47 -0.13 9.48
C GLU A 174 -2.67 0.47 8.73
N ARG A 175 -2.58 0.61 7.40
CA ARG A 175 -3.65 1.20 6.59
C ARG A 175 -3.78 0.51 5.24
N VAL A 176 -5.00 0.04 4.95
CA VAL A 176 -5.39 -0.46 3.62
C VAL A 176 -6.65 0.26 3.19
N GLN A 177 -6.61 0.91 2.02
CA GLN A 177 -7.74 1.61 1.43
C GLN A 177 -7.94 1.15 -0.01
N GLY A 178 -9.13 0.68 -0.36
CA GLY A 178 -9.51 0.33 -1.73
C GLY A 178 -9.62 1.59 -2.58
N GLY A 179 -10.61 2.42 -2.30
CA GLY A 179 -10.86 3.68 -3.01
C GLY A 179 -12.19 3.63 -3.76
N ASN A 180 -12.24 4.18 -4.98
CA ASN A 180 -13.43 4.13 -5.81
C ASN A 180 -13.40 2.90 -6.71
N GLY A 181 -14.47 2.13 -6.74
CA GLY A 181 -14.64 0.94 -7.57
C GLY A 181 -14.78 -0.30 -6.69
N ASN A 182 -14.83 -1.48 -7.31
CA ASN A 182 -15.14 -2.71 -6.57
C ASN A 182 -13.86 -3.43 -6.18
N ASP A 183 -13.41 -3.22 -4.95
CA ASP A 183 -12.09 -3.62 -4.51
C ASP A 183 -12.08 -5.00 -3.84
N THR A 184 -10.91 -5.62 -3.80
CA THR A 184 -10.64 -6.85 -3.07
C THR A 184 -9.46 -6.67 -2.13
N LEU A 185 -9.76 -6.56 -0.83
CA LEU A 185 -8.80 -6.30 0.23
C LEU A 185 -8.58 -7.58 1.04
N LYS A 186 -7.31 -7.98 1.23
CA LYS A 186 -6.93 -9.20 1.98
C LYS A 186 -5.80 -8.91 2.95
N ALA A 187 -6.03 -9.16 4.24
CA ALA A 187 -4.96 -9.28 5.22
C ALA A 187 -4.39 -10.71 5.23
N PHE A 188 -3.07 -10.82 5.16
CA PHE A 188 -2.36 -12.06 5.50
C PHE A 188 -1.72 -11.92 6.87
N THR A 189 -2.38 -12.42 7.92
CA THR A 189 -1.74 -12.62 9.23
C THR A 189 -1.58 -14.12 9.50
N ASN A 190 -0.36 -14.57 9.74
CA ASN A 190 -0.16 -15.67 10.69
C ASN A 190 0.68 -15.13 11.84
N SER A 191 0.05 -14.64 12.89
CA SER A 191 0.70 -14.69 14.19
C SER A 191 -0.34 -14.57 15.29
N SER A 192 -0.52 -15.69 15.96
CA SER A 192 -0.80 -15.80 17.38
C SER A 192 0.07 -14.83 18.22
N ALA A 193 -0.32 -13.56 18.30
CA ALA A 193 0.29 -12.57 19.18
C ALA A 193 -0.73 -12.19 20.27
N ASN A 194 -0.80 -13.05 21.28
CA ASN A 194 -1.42 -12.83 22.59
C ASN A 194 -2.93 -12.60 22.65
N SER A 195 -3.64 -13.72 22.81
CA SER A 195 -4.65 -13.83 23.85
C SER A 195 -4.11 -13.23 25.17
N GLY A 196 -4.59 -12.06 25.55
CA GLY A 196 -4.53 -11.54 26.92
C GLY A 196 -3.70 -10.26 27.11
N GLY A 197 -4.41 -9.13 27.08
CA GLY A 197 -4.11 -7.99 27.95
C GLY A 197 -3.80 -6.69 27.22
N ALA A 198 -4.81 -5.81 27.20
CA ALA A 198 -4.74 -4.36 27.06
C ALA A 198 -3.97 -3.83 25.83
N ALA A 199 -4.73 -3.53 24.77
CA ALA A 199 -4.33 -2.54 23.78
C ALA A 199 -4.01 -1.21 24.49
N GLU A 200 -2.74 -0.81 24.51
CA GLU A 200 -2.31 0.46 25.11
C GLU A 200 -1.90 1.48 24.04
N ASN A 201 -2.72 2.54 23.93
CA ASN A 201 -2.34 3.94 23.70
C ASN A 201 -1.55 4.34 22.43
N TRP A 202 -2.30 4.67 21.37
CA TRP A 202 -2.13 5.96 20.67
C TRP A 202 -3.44 6.77 20.82
N PRO A 203 -3.48 8.11 20.71
CA PRO A 203 -4.57 8.93 21.25
C PRO A 203 -5.86 8.75 20.43
N CYS A 204 -6.62 7.73 20.81
CA CYS A 204 -8.06 7.74 20.74
C CYS A 204 -8.55 9.09 21.31
N LEU A 205 -9.35 9.81 20.52
CA LEU A 205 -9.95 11.04 20.98
C LEU A 205 -10.98 10.68 22.07
N ASP A 206 -10.53 10.69 23.31
CA ASP A 206 -11.34 10.55 24.51
C ASP A 206 -12.43 11.65 24.50
N SER A 207 -13.68 11.26 24.22
CA SER A 207 -14.82 12.11 24.56
C SER A 207 -15.25 11.72 25.98
N PRO A 208 -15.16 12.64 26.97
CA PRO A 208 -15.27 12.31 28.38
C PRO A 208 -16.75 12.23 28.76
N PHE A 209 -17.42 11.13 28.43
CA PHE A 209 -18.74 10.83 28.95
C PHE A 209 -18.70 9.54 29.78
N PRO A 210 -18.70 9.63 31.12
CA PRO A 210 -18.74 8.45 31.97
C PRO A 210 -20.13 7.79 31.87
N GLY A 211 -20.23 6.65 31.18
CA GLY A 211 -21.41 5.78 31.24
C GLY A 211 -21.89 5.06 29.98
N SER A 212 -21.22 5.17 28.83
CA SER A 212 -21.49 4.31 27.66
C SER A 212 -20.59 3.07 27.67
N PRO A 213 -21.02 1.91 27.14
CA PRO A 213 -20.10 0.80 26.89
C PRO A 213 -18.95 1.30 26.01
N ASP A 214 -17.73 0.95 26.42
CA ASP A 214 -16.48 1.38 25.79
C ASP A 214 -16.46 0.89 24.34
N SER A 215 -16.55 1.81 23.38
CA SER A 215 -16.30 1.52 21.96
C SER A 215 -14.80 1.70 21.70
N TYR A 216 -14.11 0.59 21.57
CA TYR A 216 -12.69 0.55 21.23
C TYR A 216 -12.55 0.80 19.73
N PHE A 217 -11.98 1.94 19.33
CA PHE A 217 -11.60 2.23 17.95
C PHE A 217 -10.09 2.46 17.91
N CYS A 218 -9.34 1.41 17.54
CA CYS A 218 -7.90 1.44 17.33
C CYS A 218 -7.65 1.07 15.86
N TRP A 219 -6.98 1.97 15.12
CA TRP A 219 -6.83 1.90 13.66
C TRP A 219 -5.74 0.92 13.21
N ASP A 220 -6.10 -0.35 13.07
CA ASP A 220 -5.58 -1.23 12.01
C ASP A 220 -6.76 -1.41 11.03
N GLY A 221 -6.85 -0.50 10.05
CA GLY A 221 -8.09 -0.26 9.31
C GLY A 221 -8.03 -0.73 7.86
N MET A 222 -8.98 -1.58 7.46
CA MET A 222 -9.31 -1.81 6.05
C MET A 222 -10.57 -1.03 5.67
N GLU A 223 -10.47 -0.17 4.67
CA GLU A 223 -11.60 0.62 4.17
C GLU A 223 -11.77 0.29 2.68
N GLY A 224 -12.92 -0.22 2.27
CA GLY A 224 -13.26 -0.46 0.86
C GLY A 224 -13.39 0.86 0.13
N GLY A 225 -14.39 1.66 0.47
CA GLY A 225 -14.64 2.98 -0.13
C GLY A 225 -15.92 2.97 -0.95
N PRO A 226 -16.05 3.80 -2.00
CA PRO A 226 -17.20 3.73 -2.88
C PRO A 226 -17.15 2.56 -3.88
N GLY A 227 -18.01 1.57 -3.74
CA GLY A 227 -18.17 0.45 -4.67
C GLY A 227 -18.75 -0.78 -3.98
N ASP A 228 -18.84 -1.91 -4.71
CA ASP A 228 -19.23 -3.19 -4.13
C ASP A 228 -17.97 -3.96 -3.69
N ASP A 229 -17.51 -3.74 -2.47
CA ASP A 229 -16.20 -4.20 -2.01
C ASP A 229 -16.20 -5.60 -1.42
N LYS A 230 -15.03 -6.23 -1.44
CA LYS A 230 -14.76 -7.51 -0.78
C LYS A 230 -13.60 -7.37 0.18
N ILE A 231 -13.91 -7.39 1.46
CA ILE A 231 -12.92 -7.24 2.52
C ILE A 231 -12.80 -8.57 3.26
N TYR A 232 -11.58 -9.09 3.30
CA TYR A 232 -11.21 -10.26 4.09
C TYR A 232 -10.29 -9.80 5.21
N GLY A 233 -10.84 -9.74 6.42
CA GLY A 233 -10.10 -9.67 7.67
C GLY A 233 -9.21 -10.90 7.85
N SER A 234 -8.53 -10.95 8.99
CA SER A 234 -7.47 -11.87 9.28
C SER A 234 -7.94 -12.96 10.28
N ASP A 235 -7.14 -14.01 10.49
CA ASP A 235 -7.49 -15.04 11.49
C ASP A 235 -7.05 -14.64 12.93
N SER A 236 -6.37 -13.48 13.09
CA SER A 236 -5.84 -12.87 14.33
C SER A 236 -4.81 -11.77 13.99
N PRO A 237 -4.75 -10.57 14.62
CA PRO A 237 -5.56 -10.05 15.74
C PRO A 237 -6.87 -9.39 15.27
N ASP A 238 -7.63 -8.84 16.23
CA ASP A 238 -8.87 -8.05 16.04
C ASP A 238 -8.75 -7.04 14.88
N ASP A 239 -9.60 -7.19 13.87
CA ASP A 239 -9.59 -6.33 12.67
C ASP A 239 -10.63 -5.19 12.78
N SER A 240 -10.30 -4.02 12.22
CA SER A 240 -11.26 -2.93 12.01
C SER A 240 -11.51 -2.78 10.52
N THR A 241 -12.72 -3.07 10.05
CA THR A 241 -13.05 -2.98 8.63
C THR A 241 -14.29 -2.14 8.37
N SER A 242 -14.27 -1.35 7.30
CA SER A 242 -15.45 -0.66 6.78
C SER A 242 -15.60 -0.92 5.29
N GLY A 243 -16.78 -1.34 4.87
CA GLY A 243 -17.12 -1.52 3.47
C GLY A 243 -17.09 -0.19 2.72
N GLY A 244 -17.81 0.80 3.24
CA GLY A 244 -17.87 2.14 2.65
C GLY A 244 -19.27 2.39 2.12
N THR A 245 -19.40 2.68 0.82
CA THR A 245 -20.72 2.85 0.19
C THR A 245 -20.87 1.88 -0.97
N GLY A 246 -22.00 1.19 -1.06
CA GLY A 246 -22.22 0.15 -2.08
C GLY A 246 -22.39 -1.21 -1.42
N ALA A 247 -22.69 -2.24 -2.23
CA ALA A 247 -23.13 -3.52 -1.69
C ALA A 247 -21.93 -4.39 -1.30
N ASP A 248 -21.51 -4.29 -0.05
CA ASP A 248 -20.24 -4.79 0.43
C ASP A 248 -20.32 -6.23 0.94
N ARG A 249 -19.16 -6.90 0.89
CA ARG A 249 -18.95 -8.22 1.49
C ARG A 249 -17.78 -8.16 2.43
N ILE A 250 -18.08 -8.20 3.72
CA ILE A 250 -17.10 -8.14 4.80
C ILE A 250 -17.03 -9.50 5.48
N TYR A 251 -15.82 -10.05 5.55
CA TYR A 251 -15.51 -11.30 6.23
C TYR A 251 -14.50 -11.00 7.34
N GLY A 252 -14.93 -10.99 8.61
CA GLY A 252 -14.05 -10.76 9.77
C GLY A 252 -12.99 -11.86 9.93
N ASN A 253 -13.40 -13.11 9.68
CA ASN A 253 -12.61 -14.32 9.91
C ASN A 253 -12.41 -14.57 11.41
N GLY A 254 -11.19 -14.59 11.96
CA GLY A 254 -10.97 -14.97 13.36
C GLY A 254 -10.43 -13.81 14.17
N GLY A 255 -11.03 -13.49 15.31
CA GLY A 255 -10.63 -12.29 16.06
C GLY A 255 -11.69 -11.87 17.05
N GLY A 256 -11.62 -10.67 17.59
CA GLY A 256 -12.78 -9.93 18.10
C GLY A 256 -12.94 -8.69 17.24
N ASP A 257 -13.68 -8.79 16.15
CA ASP A 257 -13.60 -7.83 15.05
C ASP A 257 -14.61 -6.68 15.20
N SER A 258 -14.25 -5.51 14.69
CA SER A 258 -15.13 -4.33 14.57
C SER A 258 -15.44 -4.06 13.10
N LEU A 259 -16.66 -4.39 12.67
CA LEU A 259 -17.09 -4.30 11.28
C LEU A 259 -18.14 -3.19 11.09
N ASP A 260 -17.97 -2.35 10.07
CA ASP A 260 -18.89 -1.24 9.78
C ASP A 260 -19.42 -1.32 8.34
N ALA A 261 -20.72 -1.57 8.21
CA ALA A 261 -21.48 -1.65 6.96
C ALA A 261 -22.69 -0.69 7.04
N VAL A 262 -22.41 0.56 7.40
CA VAL A 262 -23.41 1.64 7.51
C VAL A 262 -23.27 2.54 6.29
N ASP A 263 -24.08 2.32 5.25
CA ASP A 263 -24.01 3.05 3.98
C ASP A 263 -25.30 3.82 3.62
N GLY A 264 -26.39 3.51 4.31
CA GLY A 264 -27.71 4.14 4.23
C GLY A 264 -28.45 3.93 2.91
N ALA A 265 -28.04 2.99 2.04
CA ALA A 265 -28.65 2.85 0.71
C ALA A 265 -28.56 1.47 0.04
N THR A 266 -27.73 0.54 0.48
CA THR A 266 -27.57 -0.76 -0.20
C THR A 266 -27.68 -1.96 0.74
N THR A 267 -27.46 -3.17 0.21
CA THR A 267 -27.61 -4.42 0.97
C THR A 267 -26.24 -5.02 1.18
N ASP A 268 -25.82 -5.07 2.43
CA ASP A 268 -24.52 -5.59 2.81
C ASP A 268 -24.56 -7.05 3.27
N PHE A 269 -23.43 -7.73 3.09
CA PHE A 269 -23.20 -9.04 3.66
C PHE A 269 -22.02 -8.98 4.63
N VAL A 270 -22.29 -9.27 5.89
CA VAL A 270 -21.27 -9.34 6.94
C VAL A 270 -21.26 -10.73 7.56
N ASP A 271 -20.11 -11.39 7.49
CA ASP A 271 -19.82 -12.61 8.25
C ASP A 271 -18.68 -12.30 9.22
N CYS A 272 -19.00 -12.17 10.51
CA CYS A 272 -17.99 -11.88 11.52
C CYS A 272 -17.00 -13.04 11.72
N GLY A 273 -17.42 -14.28 11.46
CA GLY A 273 -16.60 -15.45 11.71
C GLY A 273 -16.51 -15.83 13.20
N PRO A 274 -15.52 -16.64 13.62
CA PRO A 274 -15.32 -16.99 15.02
C PRO A 274 -14.67 -15.87 15.86
N GLY A 275 -15.37 -15.38 16.87
CA GLY A 275 -14.81 -14.31 17.70
C GLY A 275 -15.67 -13.81 18.85
N GLU A 276 -15.28 -12.68 19.45
CA GLU A 276 -16.21 -11.78 20.14
C GLU A 276 -16.36 -10.54 19.28
N ASP A 277 -17.28 -10.59 18.32
CA ASP A 277 -17.34 -9.63 17.23
C ASP A 277 -18.46 -8.61 17.41
N ALA A 278 -18.22 -7.39 16.94
CA ALA A 278 -19.17 -6.30 16.92
C ALA A 278 -19.33 -5.75 15.50
N VAL A 279 -20.57 -5.67 15.04
CA VAL A 279 -20.91 -5.10 13.74
C VAL A 279 -21.91 -3.96 13.89
N ARG A 280 -21.72 -2.91 13.08
CA ARG A 280 -22.75 -1.90 12.81
C ARG A 280 -23.35 -2.10 11.43
N VAL A 281 -24.67 -2.04 11.35
CA VAL A 281 -25.45 -2.13 10.10
C VAL A 281 -26.63 -1.16 10.14
N ASP A 282 -27.22 -0.88 9.00
CA ASP A 282 -28.34 0.05 8.89
C ASP A 282 -29.65 -0.52 9.49
N GLY A 283 -30.34 0.34 10.24
CA GLY A 283 -31.55 0.01 11.00
C GLY A 283 -32.87 0.50 10.39
N ASP A 284 -32.83 1.20 9.25
CA ASP A 284 -33.97 1.95 8.72
C ASP A 284 -35.06 1.07 8.06
N GLY A 285 -34.75 -0.21 7.83
CA GLY A 285 -35.66 -1.22 7.28
C GLY A 285 -36.01 -1.01 5.81
N ALA A 286 -35.29 -0.14 5.09
CA ALA A 286 -35.43 0.03 3.65
C ALA A 286 -34.77 -1.14 2.88
N GLU A 287 -33.69 -1.70 3.43
CA GLU A 287 -32.86 -2.74 2.80
C GLU A 287 -32.71 -3.99 3.68
N THR A 288 -32.09 -5.05 3.15
CA THR A 288 -31.95 -6.36 3.84
C THR A 288 -30.50 -6.77 4.05
N ASP A 289 -29.82 -6.13 4.99
CA ASP A 289 -28.47 -6.56 5.39
C ASP A 289 -28.48 -7.98 5.93
N THR A 290 -27.50 -8.76 5.49
CA THR A 290 -27.30 -10.13 5.95
C THR A 290 -26.10 -10.17 6.89
N VAL A 291 -26.40 -10.26 8.18
CA VAL A 291 -25.39 -10.40 9.23
C VAL A 291 -25.40 -11.83 9.75
N THR A 292 -24.22 -12.46 9.79
CA THR A 292 -24.04 -13.82 10.30
C THR A 292 -22.82 -13.92 11.22
N ASN A 293 -22.91 -14.84 12.19
CA ASN A 293 -21.83 -15.17 13.13
C ASN A 293 -21.32 -14.01 14.01
N CYS A 294 -22.09 -12.96 14.23
CA CYS A 294 -21.68 -11.84 15.08
C CYS A 294 -22.31 -11.90 16.49
N GLU A 295 -21.52 -11.66 17.54
CA GLU A 295 -21.97 -11.63 18.94
C GLU A 295 -22.75 -10.35 19.26
N THR A 296 -22.28 -9.21 18.76
CA THR A 296 -22.88 -7.90 18.97
C THR A 296 -23.28 -7.27 17.63
N VAL A 297 -24.55 -6.89 17.50
CA VAL A 297 -25.07 -6.19 16.31
C VAL A 297 -25.71 -4.88 16.78
N GLU A 298 -25.16 -3.76 16.35
CA GLU A 298 -25.72 -2.43 16.55
C GLU A 298 -26.39 -1.95 15.25
N TYR A 299 -27.66 -1.57 15.34
CA TYR A 299 -28.39 -1.01 14.21
C TYR A 299 -28.34 0.52 14.28
N THR A 300 -27.73 1.16 13.30
CA THR A 300 -27.70 2.62 13.18
C THR A 300 -28.98 3.09 12.49
N ASP A 301 -29.72 3.92 13.22
CA ASP A 301 -31.02 4.51 12.88
C ASP A 301 -32.28 3.72 13.32
N VAL A 302 -32.68 3.99 14.57
CA VAL A 302 -34.04 3.73 15.09
C VAL A 302 -34.83 5.05 14.94
N GLN A 303 -35.19 5.44 13.72
CA GLN A 303 -36.26 6.45 13.56
C GLN A 303 -37.59 5.78 13.96
N ARG A 304 -38.00 5.97 15.22
CA ARG A 304 -39.38 5.71 15.66
C ARG A 304 -40.36 6.72 15.08
#